data_AF-A0A660QXX4-F1
#
_entry.id   AF-A0A660QXX4-F1
#
_cell.length_a   1.000
_cell.length_b   1.000
_cell.length_c   1.000
_cell.angle_alpha   90.00
_cell.angle_beta   90.00
_cell.angle_gamma   90.00
#
_symmetry.space_group_name_H-M   'P 1'
#
loop_
_entity.id
_entity.type
_entity.pdbx_description
1 polymer ?
#
loop_
_entity_poly.entity_id
_entity_poly.type
_entity_poly.pdbx_seq_one_letter_code
_entity_poly.pdbx_strand_id
1 'polypeptide(L)'
;MKGKRTSKITKGMPSAVLLSIVIHAALFLLAGMLVVFTVVKKEEKKFEPPKAVERPKMKLRKPKVKVKKTSRPKPTTRIVTKINRASIPDIQLPEMSGMGDGLDVGLGGFDMMPDLGETTVFGGGQSIGNDFVGTFYDLSRDRRGRKTVMDTGKFIGELTKFVKSGWRTSTFSRYYRSSKKLYTTMIAIPPLLSSIAAQAYGEKEDRTYYCVALHYKG
;
A
#
# COMPACT_ATOMS: atom_id res chain seq x y z
N MET A 1 -89.21 -11.31 -26.54
CA MET A 1 -88.38 -10.19 -27.04
C MET A 1 -87.00 -10.28 -26.38
N LYS A 2 -85.92 -10.41 -27.17
CA LYS A 2 -84.53 -10.62 -26.68
C LYS A 2 -83.91 -9.30 -26.21
N GLY A 3 -83.29 -9.32 -25.03
CA GLY A 3 -82.64 -8.15 -24.41
C GLY A 3 -81.36 -7.70 -25.12
N LYS A 4 -81.17 -6.37 -25.21
CA LYS A 4 -79.92 -5.73 -25.65
C LYS A 4 -78.92 -5.70 -24.49
N ARG A 5 -77.76 -6.34 -24.65
CA ARG A 5 -76.58 -6.10 -23.81
C ARG A 5 -75.79 -4.92 -24.39
N THR A 6 -75.52 -3.90 -23.57
CA THR A 6 -74.63 -2.79 -23.91
C THR A 6 -73.17 -3.20 -23.69
N SER A 7 -72.34 -3.08 -24.73
CA SER A 7 -70.90 -3.35 -24.65
C SER A 7 -70.18 -2.20 -23.93
N LYS A 8 -69.37 -2.53 -22.93
CA LYS A 8 -68.45 -1.58 -22.28
C LYS A 8 -67.31 -1.27 -23.24
N ILE A 9 -67.22 -0.02 -23.70
CA ILE A 9 -66.08 0.50 -24.47
C ILE A 9 -64.94 0.76 -23.49
N THR A 10 -63.88 -0.06 -23.53
CA THR A 10 -62.62 0.23 -22.84
C THR A 10 -61.90 1.34 -23.59
N LYS A 11 -61.81 2.54 -23.00
CA LYS A 11 -60.99 3.63 -23.54
C LYS A 11 -59.53 3.22 -23.48
N GLY A 12 -58.93 2.93 -24.64
CA GLY A 12 -57.48 2.80 -24.79
C GLY A 12 -56.78 4.12 -24.47
N MET A 13 -55.47 4.02 -24.23
CA MET A 13 -54.63 5.17 -23.88
C MET A 13 -54.76 6.27 -24.96
N PRO A 14 -54.98 7.54 -24.58
CA PRO A 14 -55.19 8.61 -25.54
C PRO A 14 -53.94 8.77 -26.43
N SER A 15 -54.15 8.94 -27.75
CA SER A 15 -53.07 9.00 -28.76
C SER A 15 -51.99 10.04 -28.44
N ALA A 16 -52.37 11.14 -27.77
CA ALA A 16 -51.45 12.18 -27.32
C ALA A 16 -50.42 11.68 -26.30
N VAL A 17 -50.79 10.75 -25.42
CA VAL A 17 -49.87 10.18 -24.43
C VAL A 17 -48.89 9.22 -25.11
N LEU A 18 -49.35 8.44 -26.09
CA LEU A 18 -48.47 7.58 -26.88
C LEU A 18 -47.45 8.41 -27.68
N LEU A 19 -47.90 9.50 -28.30
CA LEU A 19 -47.02 10.42 -29.04
C LEU A 19 -45.98 11.07 -28.12
N SER A 20 -46.37 11.49 -26.92
CA SER A 20 -45.46 12.08 -25.92
C SER A 20 -44.37 11.11 -25.48
N ILE A 21 -44.72 9.84 -25.25
CA ILE A 21 -43.76 8.78 -24.86
C ILE A 21 -42.74 8.54 -25.97
N VAL A 22 -43.20 8.48 -27.23
CA VAL A 22 -42.31 8.27 -28.39
C VAL A 22 -41.32 9.43 -28.54
N ILE A 23 -41.77 10.67 -28.37
CA ILE A 23 -40.91 11.86 -28.45
C ILE A 23 -39.82 11.84 -27.37
N HIS A 24 -40.18 11.50 -26.12
CA HIS A 24 -39.20 11.42 -25.04
C HIS A 24 -38.19 10.30 -25.28
N ALA A 25 -38.64 9.12 -25.72
CA ALA A 25 -37.75 8.00 -26.03
C ALA A 25 -36.73 8.38 -27.13
N ALA A 26 -37.18 9.10 -28.17
CA ALA A 26 -36.30 9.57 -29.24
C ALA A 26 -35.26 10.59 -28.73
N LEU A 27 -35.65 11.52 -27.87
CA LEU A 27 -34.73 12.51 -27.29
C LEU A 27 -33.68 11.86 -26.38
N PHE A 28 -34.05 10.88 -25.57
CA PHE A 28 -33.11 10.14 -24.73
C PHE A 28 -32.11 9.32 -25.57
N LEU A 29 -32.56 8.70 -26.67
CA LEU A 29 -31.68 7.98 -27.59
C LEU A 29 -30.66 8.90 -28.28
N LEU A 30 -31.11 10.07 -28.76
CA LEU A 30 -30.24 11.06 -29.39
C LEU A 30 -29.16 11.58 -28.43
N ALA A 31 -29.56 11.91 -27.20
CA ALA A 31 -28.63 12.37 -26.16
C ALA A 31 -27.61 11.27 -25.80
N GLY A 32 -28.06 10.02 -25.67
CA GLY A 32 -27.19 8.88 -25.38
C GLY A 32 -26.14 8.64 -26.47
N MET A 33 -26.54 8.70 -27.74
CA MET A 33 -25.59 8.55 -28.86
C MET A 33 -24.53 9.65 -28.86
N LEU A 34 -24.91 10.90 -28.62
CA LEU A 34 -23.97 12.03 -28.63
C LEU A 34 -22.90 11.89 -27.54
N VAL A 35 -23.28 11.47 -26.33
CA VAL A 35 -22.33 11.29 -25.22
C VAL A 35 -21.29 10.22 -25.53
N VAL A 36 -21.69 9.07 -26.10
CA VAL A 36 -20.78 7.96 -26.42
C VAL A 36 -19.68 8.37 -27.41
N PHE A 37 -19.99 9.23 -28.39
CA PHE A 37 -19.01 9.69 -29.36
C PHE A 37 -18.12 10.85 -28.87
N THR A 38 -18.51 11.53 -27.78
CA THR A 38 -17.72 12.62 -27.19
C THR A 38 -16.74 12.16 -26.12
N VAL A 39 -16.66 10.86 -25.81
CA VAL A 39 -15.61 10.31 -24.93
C VAL A 39 -14.27 10.43 -25.65
N VAL A 40 -13.63 11.57 -25.41
CA VAL A 40 -12.32 11.97 -25.93
C VAL A 40 -11.32 10.82 -25.73
N LYS A 41 -10.90 10.21 -26.84
CA LYS A 41 -9.75 9.30 -26.87
C LYS A 41 -8.53 10.14 -26.50
N LYS A 42 -8.10 10.07 -25.24
CA LYS A 42 -6.88 10.73 -24.79
C LYS A 42 -5.73 10.17 -25.62
N GLU A 43 -5.08 11.02 -26.40
CA GLU A 43 -3.91 10.62 -27.19
C GLU A 43 -2.86 9.99 -26.28
N GLU A 44 -2.43 8.78 -26.62
CA GLU A 44 -1.41 8.05 -25.89
C GLU A 44 -0.11 8.86 -25.92
N LYS A 45 0.30 9.37 -24.76
CA LYS A 45 1.56 10.11 -24.62
C LYS A 45 2.72 9.17 -24.87
N LYS A 46 3.30 9.23 -26.07
CA LYS A 46 4.53 8.50 -26.40
C LYS A 46 5.67 9.11 -25.61
N PHE A 47 6.26 8.32 -24.73
CA PHE A 47 7.44 8.70 -23.98
C PHE A 47 8.65 8.64 -24.90
N GLU A 48 9.18 9.80 -25.28
CA GLU A 48 10.50 9.88 -25.91
C GLU A 48 11.55 9.87 -24.81
N PRO A 49 12.36 8.81 -24.68
CA PRO A 49 13.38 8.76 -23.65
C PRO A 49 14.40 9.88 -23.92
N PRO A 50 14.76 10.67 -22.88
CA PRO A 50 15.75 11.73 -23.05
C PRO A 50 17.06 11.13 -23.54
N LYS A 51 17.67 11.77 -24.54
CA LYS A 51 18.96 11.35 -25.10
C LYS A 51 19.97 11.17 -23.96
N ALA A 52 20.52 9.95 -23.85
CA ALA A 52 21.45 9.62 -22.78
C ALA A 52 22.65 10.57 -22.82
N VAL A 53 22.81 11.35 -21.75
CA VAL A 53 23.94 12.27 -21.59
C VAL A 53 25.18 11.42 -21.30
N GLU A 54 26.09 11.34 -22.28
CA GLU A 54 27.37 10.65 -22.10
C GLU A 54 28.24 11.43 -21.10
N ARG A 55 28.24 10.96 -19.85
CA ARG A 55 29.11 11.52 -18.82
C ARG A 55 30.56 11.16 -19.15
N PRO A 56 31.48 12.13 -19.22
CA PRO A 56 32.89 11.84 -19.45
C PRO A 56 33.43 10.97 -18.31
N LYS A 57 33.74 9.71 -18.62
CA LYS A 57 34.34 8.77 -17.66
C LYS A 57 35.80 9.16 -17.42
N MET A 58 36.10 9.68 -16.23
CA MET A 58 37.47 9.97 -15.82
C MET A 58 38.26 8.66 -15.68
N LYS A 59 39.39 8.55 -16.39
CA LYS A 59 40.30 7.40 -16.23
C LYS A 59 41.06 7.55 -14.91
N LEU A 60 40.61 6.86 -13.87
CA LEU A 60 41.29 6.81 -12.57
C LEU A 60 42.70 6.23 -12.74
N ARG A 61 43.73 7.05 -12.54
CA ARG A 61 45.10 6.56 -12.41
C ARG A 61 45.27 5.93 -11.03
N LYS A 62 45.35 4.59 -10.99
CA LYS A 62 45.58 3.85 -9.74
C LYS A 62 46.94 4.26 -9.13
N PRO A 63 46.98 4.71 -7.87
CA PRO A 63 48.24 4.97 -7.18
C PRO A 63 49.09 3.69 -7.10
N LYS A 64 50.31 3.71 -7.64
CA LYS A 64 51.27 2.60 -7.46
C LYS A 64 51.91 2.72 -6.08
N VAL A 65 51.25 2.17 -5.06
CA VAL A 65 51.84 2.06 -3.72
C VAL A 65 52.81 0.87 -3.71
N LYS A 66 54.11 1.15 -3.54
CA LYS A 66 55.12 0.11 -3.31
C LYS A 66 55.02 -0.36 -1.86
N VAL A 67 54.19 -1.37 -1.60
CA VAL A 67 54.09 -2.01 -0.29
C VAL A 67 55.35 -2.86 -0.08
N LYS A 68 56.19 -2.52 0.91
CA LYS A 68 57.29 -3.40 1.35
C LYS A 68 56.67 -4.60 2.07
N LYS A 69 56.86 -5.81 1.51
CA LYS A 69 56.37 -7.08 2.05
C LYS A 69 57.19 -7.54 3.27
N THR A 70 57.19 -6.79 4.36
CA THR A 70 57.97 -7.15 5.56
C THR A 70 57.11 -7.09 6.82
N SER A 71 56.11 -7.98 6.92
CA SER A 71 55.48 -8.36 8.20
C SER A 71 54.32 -9.35 7.99
N ARG A 72 54.54 -10.43 7.23
CA ARG A 72 53.64 -11.58 7.35
C ARG A 72 54.05 -12.37 8.61
N PRO A 73 53.23 -12.44 9.67
CA PRO A 73 53.54 -13.29 10.81
C PRO A 73 53.55 -14.76 10.39
N LYS A 74 54.42 -15.56 11.01
CA LYS A 74 54.52 -17.01 10.76
C LYS A 74 53.15 -17.67 11.00
N PRO A 75 52.67 -18.55 10.09
CA PRO A 75 51.41 -19.25 10.27
C PRO A 75 51.53 -20.24 11.43
N THR A 76 50.68 -20.07 12.45
CA THR A 76 50.56 -21.00 13.57
C THR A 76 49.92 -22.30 13.10
N THR A 77 50.47 -23.44 13.53
CA THR A 77 49.97 -24.77 13.20
C THR A 77 48.52 -24.94 13.63
N ARG A 78 47.69 -25.38 12.69
CA ARG A 78 46.24 -25.58 12.85
C ARG A 78 45.98 -26.70 13.87
N ILE A 79 45.41 -26.36 15.03
CA ILE A 79 44.82 -27.35 15.94
C ILE A 79 43.55 -27.88 15.26
N VAL A 80 43.57 -29.14 14.85
CA VAL A 80 42.39 -29.83 14.30
C VAL A 80 41.60 -30.40 15.47
N THR A 81 40.61 -29.65 15.97
CA THR A 81 39.56 -30.27 16.78
C THR A 81 38.59 -30.98 15.85
N LYS A 82 38.41 -32.30 16.03
CA LYS A 82 37.35 -33.07 15.38
C LYS A 82 36.02 -32.58 15.95
N ILE A 83 35.39 -31.65 15.25
CA ILE A 83 34.02 -31.22 15.56
C ILE A 83 33.10 -32.32 15.03
N ASN A 84 32.47 -33.07 15.93
CA ASN A 84 31.41 -34.01 15.57
C ASN A 84 30.19 -33.19 15.11
N ARG A 85 29.98 -33.11 13.79
CA ARG A 85 28.82 -32.41 13.23
C ARG A 85 27.58 -33.23 13.56
N ALA A 86 26.78 -32.76 14.51
CA ALA A 86 25.40 -33.21 14.62
C ALA A 86 24.71 -33.02 13.26
N SER A 87 23.95 -34.02 12.83
CA SER A 87 23.18 -33.99 11.58
C SER A 87 22.11 -32.90 11.68
N ILE A 88 22.44 -31.70 11.22
CA ILE A 88 21.47 -30.64 11.02
C ILE A 88 20.62 -31.09 9.83
N PRO A 89 19.29 -31.26 9.99
CA PRO A 89 18.42 -31.55 8.84
C PRO A 89 18.52 -30.38 7.87
N ASP A 90 18.51 -30.69 6.58
CA ASP A 90 18.71 -29.73 5.50
C ASP A 90 17.67 -28.61 5.60
N ILE A 91 18.08 -27.45 6.10
CA ILE A 91 17.23 -26.26 6.16
C ILE A 91 17.21 -25.74 4.73
N GLN A 92 16.18 -26.10 3.97
CA GLN A 92 15.86 -25.45 2.73
C GLN A 92 15.49 -24.00 3.05
N LEU A 93 16.51 -23.13 3.06
CA LEU A 93 16.31 -21.70 3.01
C LEU A 93 15.57 -21.43 1.69
N PRO A 94 14.39 -20.79 1.73
CA PRO A 94 13.77 -20.30 0.51
C PRO A 94 14.80 -19.48 -0.26
N GLU A 95 14.92 -19.71 -1.56
CA GLU A 95 15.79 -18.89 -2.41
C GLU A 95 15.42 -17.43 -2.18
N MET A 96 16.35 -16.64 -1.61
CA MET A 96 16.20 -15.19 -1.55
C MET A 96 16.43 -14.63 -2.95
N SER A 97 15.44 -14.85 -3.81
CA SER A 97 15.32 -14.23 -5.13
C SER A 97 15.06 -12.73 -4.91
N GLY A 98 16.15 -11.96 -4.82
CA GLY A 98 16.05 -10.51 -4.65
C GLY A 98 17.32 -9.81 -4.16
N MET A 99 18.33 -10.53 -3.67
CA MET A 99 19.56 -9.90 -3.13
C MET A 99 20.76 -9.94 -4.10
N GLY A 100 20.52 -10.06 -5.40
CA GLY A 100 21.58 -10.03 -6.40
C GLY A 100 21.01 -9.57 -7.72
N ASP A 101 21.56 -8.48 -8.25
CA ASP A 101 21.27 -7.95 -9.59
C ASP A 101 19.98 -7.13 -9.76
N GLY A 102 19.84 -6.11 -8.91
CA GLY A 102 19.01 -4.96 -9.25
C GLY A 102 19.65 -4.16 -10.39
N LEU A 103 19.35 -4.56 -11.63
CA LEU A 103 19.30 -3.76 -12.89
C LEU A 103 19.58 -4.60 -14.17
N ASP A 104 19.36 -5.92 -14.20
CA ASP A 104 19.40 -6.69 -15.46
C ASP A 104 18.07 -7.42 -15.76
N VAL A 105 17.37 -6.87 -16.75
CA VAL A 105 16.50 -7.55 -17.74
C VAL A 105 15.48 -8.58 -17.21
N GLY A 106 14.32 -8.04 -16.81
CA GLY A 106 13.00 -8.43 -17.34
C GLY A 106 12.55 -9.89 -17.27
N LEU A 107 11.99 -10.31 -16.13
CA LEU A 107 10.84 -11.25 -16.01
C LEU A 107 10.47 -11.58 -14.54
N GLY A 108 10.49 -10.60 -13.63
CA GLY A 108 10.15 -10.87 -12.21
C GLY A 108 9.93 -9.67 -11.29
N GLY A 109 10.30 -8.46 -11.70
CA GLY A 109 10.09 -7.25 -10.89
C GLY A 109 8.64 -6.73 -10.83
N PHE A 110 7.78 -7.18 -11.73
CA PHE A 110 6.35 -6.79 -11.75
C PHE A 110 5.46 -7.70 -10.91
N ASP A 111 5.90 -8.92 -10.59
CA ASP A 111 5.13 -9.88 -9.78
C ASP A 111 5.29 -9.63 -8.26
N MET A 112 6.28 -8.84 -7.88
CA MET A 112 6.46 -8.28 -6.53
C MET A 112 5.86 -6.89 -6.37
N MET A 113 5.23 -6.33 -7.42
CA MET A 113 4.47 -5.09 -7.24
C MET A 113 3.23 -5.47 -6.43
N PRO A 114 3.06 -4.97 -5.20
CA PRO A 114 1.83 -5.24 -4.45
C PRO A 114 0.66 -4.83 -5.33
N ASP A 115 -0.38 -5.66 -5.37
CA ASP A 115 -1.62 -5.31 -6.05
C ASP A 115 -1.99 -3.87 -5.63
N LEU A 116 -2.00 -2.96 -6.60
CA LEU A 116 -2.20 -1.54 -6.33
C LEU A 116 -3.61 -1.28 -5.78
N GLY A 117 -4.53 -2.26 -5.91
CA GLY A 117 -5.81 -2.26 -5.21
C GLY A 117 -5.71 -2.37 -3.69
N GLU A 118 -4.61 -2.92 -3.15
CA GLU A 118 -4.38 -3.11 -1.71
C GLU A 118 -3.30 -2.17 -1.14
N THR A 119 -2.71 -1.32 -1.97
CA THR A 119 -1.64 -0.41 -1.55
C THR A 119 -2.22 0.91 -1.07
N THR A 120 -1.88 1.28 0.17
CA THR A 120 -2.30 2.54 0.78
C THR A 120 -1.11 3.50 0.88
N VAL A 121 -1.37 4.76 1.22
CA VAL A 121 -0.32 5.75 1.55
C VAL A 121 0.57 5.34 2.74
N PHE A 122 0.16 4.30 3.48
CA PHE A 122 0.89 3.74 4.63
C PHE A 122 1.59 2.40 4.31
N GLY A 123 1.52 1.95 3.06
CA GLY A 123 2.08 0.67 2.61
C GLY A 123 1.03 -0.33 2.13
N GLY A 124 1.51 -1.49 1.68
CA GLY A 124 0.72 -2.63 1.22
C GLY A 124 0.55 -3.69 2.31
N GLY A 125 -0.37 -4.64 2.10
CA GLY A 125 -0.63 -5.74 3.03
C GLY A 125 0.45 -6.84 3.04
N GLN A 126 1.29 -6.90 2.02
CA GLN A 126 2.33 -7.91 1.85
C GLN A 126 3.73 -7.28 1.96
N SER A 127 4.68 -8.04 2.50
CA SER A 127 6.08 -7.61 2.57
C SER A 127 6.88 -8.15 1.39
N ILE A 128 7.81 -7.34 0.90
CA ILE A 128 8.82 -7.67 -0.11
C ILE A 128 10.20 -7.96 0.53
N GLY A 129 10.27 -8.11 1.86
CA GLY A 129 11.47 -8.57 2.59
C GLY A 129 12.43 -7.48 3.08
N ASN A 130 12.34 -6.25 2.57
CA ASN A 130 13.15 -5.10 3.01
C ASN A 130 12.26 -3.88 3.35
N ASP A 131 11.17 -4.13 4.06
CA ASP A 131 10.17 -3.11 4.40
C ASP A 131 10.22 -2.68 5.85
N PHE A 132 9.78 -1.45 6.08
CA PHE A 132 9.30 -1.04 7.38
C PHE A 132 7.93 -1.66 7.67
N VAL A 133 7.79 -2.23 8.86
CA VAL A 133 6.53 -2.78 9.37
C VAL A 133 5.75 -1.69 10.09
N GLY A 134 4.66 -1.24 9.48
CA GLY A 134 3.69 -0.31 10.02
C GLY A 134 2.74 -0.95 11.04
N THR A 135 2.58 -0.29 12.18
CA THR A 135 1.63 -0.65 13.24
C THR A 135 0.74 0.54 13.59
N PHE A 136 -0.57 0.31 13.55
CA PHE A 136 -1.58 1.27 14.00
C PHE A 136 -1.93 1.09 15.47
N TYR A 137 -1.93 2.21 16.20
CA TYR A 137 -2.42 2.33 17.57
C TYR A 137 -3.56 3.35 17.61
N ASP A 138 -4.65 2.98 18.29
CA ASP A 138 -5.73 3.91 18.61
C ASP A 138 -5.71 4.19 20.11
N LEU A 139 -5.28 5.41 20.47
CA LEU A 139 -5.16 5.80 21.86
C LEU A 139 -6.52 6.18 22.47
N SER A 140 -7.55 6.36 21.64
CA SER A 140 -8.93 6.56 22.12
C SER A 140 -9.60 5.26 22.57
N ARG A 141 -8.94 4.10 22.40
CA ARG A 141 -9.46 2.78 22.77
C ARG A 141 -8.53 2.04 23.70
N ASP A 142 -9.11 1.24 24.59
CA ASP A 142 -8.36 0.34 25.45
C ASP A 142 -7.87 -0.88 24.66
N ARG A 143 -7.04 -1.72 25.27
CA ARG A 143 -6.54 -2.96 24.63
C ARG A 143 -7.64 -3.90 24.12
N ARG A 144 -8.87 -3.80 24.65
CA ARG A 144 -10.04 -4.61 24.23
C ARG A 144 -10.89 -3.91 23.16
N GLY A 145 -10.51 -2.71 22.70
CA GLY A 145 -11.23 -1.94 21.71
C GLY A 145 -12.37 -1.07 22.28
N ARG A 146 -12.52 -0.99 23.60
CA ARG A 146 -13.54 -0.16 24.24
C ARG A 146 -13.09 1.29 24.28
N LYS A 147 -14.01 2.23 24.08
CA LYS A 147 -13.71 3.68 24.12
C LYS A 147 -13.21 4.10 25.50
N THR A 148 -12.21 4.96 25.52
CA THR A 148 -11.61 5.55 26.72
C THR A 148 -11.52 7.06 26.57
N VAL A 149 -11.47 7.77 27.71
CA VAL A 149 -11.28 9.22 27.73
C VAL A 149 -9.84 9.54 27.30
N MET A 150 -9.70 10.03 26.08
CA MET A 150 -8.45 10.50 25.51
C MET A 150 -8.61 11.95 25.06
N ASP A 151 -7.84 12.87 25.64
CA ASP A 151 -7.80 14.27 25.24
C ASP A 151 -6.46 14.60 24.55
N THR A 152 -6.39 15.76 23.90
CA THR A 152 -5.20 16.21 23.16
C THR A 152 -3.95 16.27 24.04
N GLY A 153 -4.07 16.72 25.30
CA GLY A 153 -2.95 16.84 26.22
C GLY A 153 -2.39 15.47 26.62
N LYS A 154 -3.27 14.52 26.96
CA LYS A 154 -2.89 13.13 27.24
C LYS A 154 -2.27 12.46 26.01
N PHE A 155 -2.84 12.69 24.82
CA PHE A 155 -2.31 12.14 23.58
C PHE A 155 -0.87 12.60 23.33
N ILE A 156 -0.61 13.90 23.41
CA ILE A 156 0.73 14.48 23.30
C ILE A 156 1.65 13.93 24.39
N GLY A 157 1.16 13.80 25.63
CA GLY A 157 1.90 13.22 26.74
C GLY A 157 2.36 11.78 26.47
N GLU A 158 1.49 10.94 25.92
CA GLU A 158 1.82 9.56 25.57
C GLU A 158 2.80 9.46 24.40
N LEU A 159 2.64 10.28 23.37
CA LEU A 159 3.63 10.37 22.28
C LEU A 159 5.00 10.84 22.80
N THR A 160 5.00 11.84 23.68
CA THR A 160 6.23 12.35 24.30
C THR A 160 6.90 11.26 25.13
N LYS A 161 6.13 10.49 25.91
CA LYS A 161 6.63 9.36 26.70
C LYS A 161 7.22 8.28 25.81
N PHE A 162 6.56 7.95 24.70
CA PHE A 162 7.05 6.98 23.73
C PHE A 162 8.41 7.40 23.16
N VAL A 163 8.55 8.64 22.69
CA VAL A 163 9.81 9.18 22.18
C VAL A 163 10.90 9.20 23.26
N LYS A 164 10.61 9.75 24.45
CA LYS A 164 11.56 9.81 25.58
C LYS A 164 12.01 8.44 26.09
N SER A 165 11.17 7.42 25.95
CA SER A 165 11.51 6.06 26.35
C SER A 165 12.45 5.34 25.36
N GLY A 166 12.82 5.98 24.26
CA GLY A 166 13.58 5.38 23.18
C GLY A 166 12.73 4.45 22.31
N TRP A 167 11.50 4.88 21.96
CA TRP A 167 10.60 4.15 21.07
C TRP A 167 10.13 2.78 21.61
N ARG A 168 10.02 2.64 22.94
CA ARG A 168 9.55 1.38 23.56
C ARG A 168 8.06 1.20 23.35
N THR A 169 7.67 0.20 22.57
CA THR A 169 6.25 -0.10 22.28
C THR A 169 5.41 -0.45 23.51
N SER A 170 6.04 -0.80 24.63
CA SER A 170 5.35 -1.05 25.89
C SER A 170 4.62 0.19 26.43
N THR A 171 5.00 1.41 26.04
CA THR A 171 4.26 2.63 26.42
C THR A 171 2.82 2.62 25.89
N PHE A 172 2.58 1.99 24.74
CA PHE A 172 1.26 1.87 24.14
C PHE A 172 0.53 0.57 24.48
N SER A 173 1.09 -0.29 25.35
CA SER A 173 0.53 -1.62 25.66
C SER A 173 -0.91 -1.63 26.20
N ARG A 174 -1.36 -0.52 26.81
CA ARG A 174 -2.71 -0.34 27.34
C ARG A 174 -3.74 0.05 26.29
N TYR A 175 -3.29 0.55 25.14
CA TYR A 175 -4.13 1.05 24.07
C TYR A 175 -4.43 -0.05 23.05
N TYR A 176 -5.45 0.20 22.25
CA TYR A 176 -5.77 -0.68 21.14
C TYR A 176 -4.65 -0.67 20.11
N ARG A 177 -4.36 -1.85 19.56
CA ARG A 177 -3.38 -2.07 18.50
C ARG A 177 -4.03 -2.93 17.43
N SER A 178 -4.02 -2.45 16.19
CA SER A 178 -4.54 -3.24 15.07
C SER A 178 -3.72 -4.52 14.88
N SER A 179 -4.41 -5.62 14.56
CA SER A 179 -3.79 -6.88 14.16
C SER A 179 -3.20 -6.79 12.75
N LYS A 180 -3.79 -5.97 11.87
CA LYS A 180 -3.29 -5.75 10.51
C LYS A 180 -1.97 -4.98 10.54
N LYS A 181 -1.03 -5.40 9.70
CA LYS A 181 0.24 -4.72 9.45
C LYS A 181 0.26 -4.24 8.02
N LEU A 182 0.95 -3.13 7.80
CA LEU A 182 1.25 -2.64 6.47
C LEU A 182 2.76 -2.56 6.30
N TYR A 183 3.24 -2.80 5.10
CA TYR A 183 4.65 -2.86 4.76
C TYR A 183 4.94 -1.79 3.72
N THR A 184 6.00 -1.03 3.95
CA THR A 184 6.42 0.04 3.05
C THR A 184 7.93 0.18 3.04
N THR A 185 8.50 0.48 1.88
CA THR A 185 9.92 0.82 1.71
C THR A 185 10.20 2.30 2.00
N MET A 186 9.16 3.13 2.10
CA MET A 186 9.27 4.57 2.30
C MET A 186 8.28 5.05 3.36
N ILE A 187 8.75 5.99 4.20
CA ILE A 187 7.89 6.72 5.13
C ILE A 187 7.54 8.07 4.50
N ALA A 188 6.25 8.34 4.34
CA ALA A 188 5.72 9.65 3.95
C ALA A 188 4.80 10.19 5.06
N ILE A 189 4.88 11.50 5.34
CA ILE A 189 4.01 12.19 6.31
C ILE A 189 3.29 13.36 5.61
N PRO A 190 2.30 13.08 4.73
CA PRO A 190 1.50 14.14 4.14
C PRO A 190 0.39 14.61 5.10
N PRO A 191 -0.18 15.81 4.90
CA PRO A 191 -1.38 16.21 5.60
C PRO A 191 -2.54 15.30 5.19
N LEU A 192 -2.95 14.40 6.08
CA LEU A 192 -4.01 13.41 5.86
C LEU A 192 -5.02 13.45 6.99
N LEU A 193 -6.27 13.11 6.65
CA LEU A 193 -7.29 12.79 7.63
C LEU A 193 -6.90 11.50 8.36
N SER A 194 -7.05 11.50 9.67
CA SER A 194 -6.72 10.34 10.50
C SER A 194 -7.61 9.11 10.25
N SER A 195 -8.82 9.31 9.72
CA SER A 195 -9.70 8.23 9.27
C SER A 195 -9.09 7.39 8.16
N ILE A 196 -8.26 7.98 7.30
CA ILE A 196 -7.56 7.27 6.21
C ILE A 196 -6.60 6.22 6.80
N ALA A 197 -5.92 6.54 7.91
CA ALA A 197 -5.08 5.58 8.62
C ALA A 197 -5.90 4.43 9.18
N ALA A 198 -7.02 4.70 9.83
CA ALA A 198 -7.89 3.64 10.34
C ALA A 198 -8.40 2.72 9.20
N GLN A 199 -8.87 3.30 8.10
CA GLN A 199 -9.37 2.56 6.95
C GLN A 199 -8.29 1.66 6.33
N ALA A 200 -7.06 2.17 6.17
CA ALA A 200 -5.95 1.38 5.63
C ALA A 200 -5.68 0.11 6.45
N TYR A 201 -5.82 0.23 7.78
CA TYR A 201 -5.68 -0.89 8.71
C TYR A 201 -6.98 -1.72 8.89
N GLY A 202 -8.04 -1.41 8.16
CA GLY A 202 -9.33 -2.13 8.23
C GLY A 202 -10.10 -1.87 9.52
N GLU A 203 -9.80 -0.78 10.22
CA GLU A 203 -10.42 -0.43 11.49
C GLU A 203 -11.75 0.29 11.27
N LYS A 204 -12.76 -0.06 12.07
CA LYS A 204 -14.11 0.51 11.98
C LYS A 204 -14.11 1.96 12.41
N GLU A 205 -14.64 2.83 11.54
CA GLU A 205 -14.78 4.27 11.74
C GLU A 205 -15.69 4.60 12.92
N ASP A 206 -15.08 4.66 14.10
CA ASP A 206 -15.65 5.36 15.23
C ASP A 206 -15.33 6.84 15.08
N ARG A 207 -16.33 7.70 15.28
CA ARG A 207 -16.35 9.16 14.99
C ARG A 207 -15.28 10.02 15.69
N THR A 208 -14.16 9.46 16.17
CA THR A 208 -13.13 10.14 16.97
C THR A 208 -11.73 9.60 16.68
N TYR A 209 -11.20 9.86 15.49
CA TYR A 209 -9.82 9.50 15.13
C TYR A 209 -8.80 10.62 15.34
N TYR A 210 -8.95 11.55 16.28
CA TYR A 210 -7.92 12.60 16.46
C TYR A 210 -6.69 12.12 17.28
N CYS A 211 -6.74 10.91 17.87
CA CYS A 211 -5.70 10.37 18.75
C CYS A 211 -5.14 9.02 18.27
N VAL A 212 -4.70 8.96 17.02
CA VAL A 212 -4.09 7.75 16.43
C VAL A 212 -2.60 7.92 16.27
N ALA A 213 -1.85 6.81 16.37
CA ALA A 213 -0.41 6.79 16.13
C ALA A 213 -0.05 5.67 15.16
N LEU A 214 0.77 6.00 14.17
CA LEU A 214 1.41 5.05 13.26
C LEU A 214 2.87 4.92 13.63
N HIS A 215 3.34 3.68 13.75
CA HIS A 215 4.72 3.37 14.09
C HIS A 215 5.29 2.36 13.11
N TYR A 216 6.39 2.74 12.45
CA TYR A 216 7.11 1.93 11.49
C TYR A 216 8.39 1.39 12.13
N LYS A 217 8.68 0.10 11.94
CA LYS A 217 9.92 -0.55 12.41
C LYS A 217 10.59 -1.30 11.27
N GLY A 218 11.88 -1.02 11.04
CA GLY A 218 12.75 -1.73 10.10
C GLY A 218 13.96 -2.32 10.82
#